data_AF-A0A3C0WK78-F1
#
_entry.id   AF-A0A3C0WK78-F1
#
_cell.length_a   1.000
_cell.length_b   1.000
_cell.length_c   1.000
_cell.angle_alpha   90.00
_cell.angle_beta   90.00
_cell.angle_gamma   90.00
#
_symmetry.space_group_name_H-M   'P 1'
#
loop_
_entity.id
_entity.type
_entity.pdbx_description
1 polymer ?
#
loop_
_entity_poly.entity_id
_entity_poly.type
_entity_poly.pdbx_seq_one_letter_code
_entity_poly.pdbx_strand_id
1 'polypeptide(L)'
;MNPIRLKICNIAAELLATNKAVNNMHARRTAAMQVYGESTPPWLLPTMDEIDRSLNGILDVIEDYPSEDSHSLRSMVIGLFNGIEGHHFRSTAHPERDVDYHLLQTFDLCIEERPYDTELAFAGLVHDLGFTITPKEPIAATIEFIAGNFSERIYDLLCQLPAAHSVLNHSAGHRARNRFMAHSHHEDALFLAEA
;
A
#
# COMPACT_ATOMS: atom_id res chain seq x y z
N MET A 1 -19.93 2.74 -6.49
CA MET A 1 -19.94 4.19 -6.13
C MET A 1 -19.18 4.96 -7.22
N ASN A 2 -19.55 6.22 -7.52
CA ASN A 2 -18.76 7.05 -8.45
C ASN A 2 -17.34 7.26 -7.87
N PRO A 3 -16.25 7.16 -8.66
CA PRO A 3 -14.88 7.20 -8.15
C PRO A 3 -14.51 8.51 -7.46
N ILE A 4 -15.00 9.65 -7.96
CA ILE A 4 -14.78 10.97 -7.34
C ILE A 4 -15.52 11.06 -6.01
N ARG A 5 -16.76 10.57 -5.95
CA ARG A 5 -17.57 10.53 -4.72
C ARG A 5 -16.93 9.64 -3.65
N LEU A 6 -16.38 8.49 -4.04
CA LEU A 6 -15.62 7.61 -3.16
C LEU A 6 -14.35 8.29 -2.65
N LYS A 7 -13.62 9.00 -3.51
CA LYS A 7 -12.44 9.79 -3.10
C LYS A 7 -12.81 10.85 -2.05
N ILE A 8 -13.94 11.54 -2.24
CA ILE A 8 -14.45 12.51 -1.25
C ILE A 8 -14.87 11.81 0.05
N CYS A 9 -15.47 10.61 0.01
CA CYS A 9 -15.78 9.83 1.22
C CYS A 9 -14.52 9.52 2.03
N ASN A 10 -13.49 8.98 1.38
CA ASN A 10 -12.29 8.50 2.06
C ASN A 10 -11.52 9.65 2.71
N ILE A 11 -11.34 10.77 1.99
CA ILE A 11 -10.70 11.96 2.55
C ILE A 11 -11.53 12.54 3.70
N ALA A 12 -12.86 12.58 3.58
CA ALA A 12 -13.72 13.05 4.68
C ALA A 12 -13.61 12.14 5.91
N ALA A 13 -13.58 10.83 5.72
CA ALA A 13 -13.42 9.85 6.80
C ALA A 13 -12.03 9.98 7.48
N GLU A 14 -10.97 10.16 6.71
CA GLU A 14 -9.61 10.39 7.23
C GLU A 14 -9.52 11.68 8.06
N LEU A 15 -10.13 12.77 7.59
CA LEU A 15 -10.19 14.03 8.34
C LEU A 15 -10.89 13.86 9.69
N LEU A 16 -11.89 12.98 9.79
CA LEU A 16 -12.57 12.67 11.04
C LEU A 16 -11.72 11.76 11.93
N ALA A 17 -11.14 10.70 11.38
CA ALA A 17 -10.27 9.77 12.12
C ALA A 17 -9.05 10.48 12.73
N THR A 18 -8.49 11.46 12.02
CA THR A 18 -7.34 12.26 12.46
C THR A 18 -7.71 13.50 13.29
N ASN A 19 -8.99 13.67 13.66
CA ASN A 19 -9.51 14.84 14.38
C ASN A 19 -9.24 16.20 13.69
N LYS A 20 -9.01 16.21 12.38
CA LYS A 20 -8.83 17.43 11.56
C LYS A 20 -10.17 18.05 11.13
N ALA A 21 -11.27 17.32 11.26
CA ALA A 21 -12.63 17.80 11.06
C ALA A 21 -13.52 17.52 12.29
N VAL A 22 -14.43 18.44 12.56
CA VAL A 22 -15.27 18.44 13.77
C VAL A 22 -16.54 17.59 13.60
N ASN A 23 -17.03 17.46 12.36
CA ASN A 23 -18.23 16.68 12.04
C ASN A 23 -18.25 16.32 10.55
N ASN A 24 -19.15 15.41 10.17
CA ASN A 24 -19.31 14.94 8.79
C ASN A 24 -19.56 16.06 7.77
N MET A 25 -20.29 17.12 8.13
CA MET A 25 -20.51 18.25 7.23
C MET A 25 -19.23 19.04 6.96
N HIS A 26 -18.43 19.30 8.00
CA HIS A 26 -17.14 19.95 7.88
C HIS A 26 -16.19 19.08 7.04
N ALA A 27 -16.05 17.80 7.38
CA ALA A 27 -15.20 16.85 6.68
C ALA A 27 -15.55 16.75 5.18
N ARG A 28 -16.85 16.59 4.87
CA ARG A 28 -17.34 16.50 3.49
C ARG A 28 -17.04 17.76 2.69
N ARG A 29 -17.25 18.94 3.27
CA ARG A 29 -17.00 20.21 2.58
C ARG A 29 -15.51 20.38 2.29
N THR A 30 -14.66 20.10 3.27
CA THR A 30 -13.20 20.19 3.13
C THR A 30 -12.68 19.19 2.10
N ALA A 31 -13.11 17.93 2.18
CA ALA A 31 -12.75 16.89 1.21
C ALA A 31 -13.22 17.22 -0.21
N ALA A 32 -14.45 17.71 -0.37
CA ALA A 32 -15.00 18.08 -1.67
C ALA A 32 -14.23 19.26 -2.30
N MET A 33 -13.84 20.25 -1.49
CA MET A 33 -12.99 21.36 -1.91
C MET A 33 -11.60 20.88 -2.34
N GLN A 34 -11.02 19.92 -1.61
CA GLN A 34 -9.70 19.38 -1.90
C GLN A 34 -9.67 18.54 -3.18
N VAL A 35 -10.75 17.83 -3.49
CA VAL A 35 -10.84 16.95 -4.68
C VAL A 35 -11.32 17.71 -5.92
N TYR A 36 -12.27 18.63 -5.78
CA TYR A 36 -12.99 19.23 -6.91
C TYR A 36 -12.79 20.76 -7.02
N GLY A 37 -12.21 21.41 -6.00
CA GLY A 37 -12.05 22.86 -5.96
C GLY A 37 -13.33 23.60 -5.55
N GLU A 38 -13.61 24.73 -6.19
CA GLU A 38 -14.53 25.75 -5.68
C GLU A 38 -16.02 25.35 -5.64
N SER A 39 -16.49 24.47 -6.53
CA SER A 39 -17.92 24.11 -6.59
C SER A 39 -18.15 22.66 -7.01
N THR A 40 -18.27 21.79 -6.01
CA THR A 40 -18.58 20.37 -6.22
C THR A 40 -20.07 20.18 -6.50
N PRO A 41 -20.43 19.49 -7.60
CA PRO A 41 -21.82 19.18 -7.92
C PRO A 41 -22.50 18.35 -6.82
N PRO A 42 -23.79 18.60 -6.50
CA PRO A 42 -24.49 17.90 -5.43
C PRO A 42 -24.52 16.38 -5.58
N TRP A 43 -24.55 15.85 -6.81
CA TRP A 43 -24.58 14.41 -7.06
C TRP A 43 -23.23 13.70 -6.83
N LEU A 44 -22.13 14.46 -6.81
CA LEU A 44 -20.78 13.97 -6.47
C LEU A 44 -20.50 14.05 -4.97
N LEU A 45 -21.29 14.81 -4.21
CA LEU A 45 -21.14 14.85 -2.76
C LEU A 45 -21.65 13.55 -2.14
N PRO A 46 -20.87 12.94 -1.24
CA PRO A 46 -21.31 11.76 -0.53
C PRO A 46 -22.38 12.08 0.53
N THR A 47 -23.14 11.05 0.91
CA THR A 47 -24.04 11.12 2.07
C THR A 47 -23.25 10.99 3.37
N MET A 48 -23.88 11.39 4.49
CA MET A 48 -23.26 11.22 5.81
C MET A 48 -23.04 9.72 6.09
N ASP A 49 -24.04 8.87 5.83
CA ASP A 49 -23.93 7.41 5.99
C ASP A 49 -22.82 6.77 5.14
N GLU A 50 -22.46 7.36 3.99
CA GLU A 50 -21.34 6.88 3.19
C GLU A 50 -19.99 7.27 3.81
N ILE A 51 -19.91 8.45 4.43
CA ILE A 51 -18.72 8.90 5.16
C ILE A 51 -18.57 8.09 6.45
N ASP A 52 -19.65 7.90 7.21
CA ASP A 52 -19.65 7.12 8.44
C ASP A 52 -19.26 5.65 8.19
N ARG A 53 -19.68 5.07 7.05
CA ARG A 53 -19.21 3.72 6.65
C ARG A 53 -17.72 3.69 6.32
N SER A 54 -17.19 4.68 5.59
CA SER A 54 -15.74 4.77 5.38
C SER A 54 -14.99 5.02 6.68
N LEU A 55 -15.53 5.84 7.58
CA LEU A 55 -14.94 6.15 8.89
C LEU A 55 -14.90 4.90 9.76
N ASN A 56 -15.99 4.16 9.87
CA ASN A 56 -16.01 2.90 10.62
C ASN A 56 -15.05 1.89 10.01
N GLY A 57 -14.92 1.81 8.68
CA GLY A 57 -13.88 0.98 8.07
C GLY A 57 -12.44 1.38 8.47
N ILE A 58 -12.17 2.68 8.64
CA ILE A 58 -10.88 3.17 9.16
C ILE A 58 -10.73 2.86 10.65
N LEU A 59 -11.79 3.07 11.45
CA LEU A 59 -11.77 2.86 12.89
C LEU A 59 -11.71 1.38 13.27
N ASP A 60 -12.41 0.50 12.57
CA ASP A 60 -12.33 -0.95 12.75
C ASP A 60 -10.90 -1.44 12.50
N VAL A 61 -10.23 -0.88 11.48
CA VAL A 61 -8.81 -1.14 11.20
C VAL A 61 -7.89 -0.58 12.30
N ILE A 62 -8.23 0.57 12.90
CA ILE A 62 -7.49 1.15 14.03
C ILE A 62 -7.69 0.31 15.31
N GLU A 63 -8.90 -0.23 15.51
CA GLU A 63 -9.27 -0.98 16.71
C GLU A 63 -8.69 -2.41 16.70
N ASP A 64 -8.55 -3.04 15.52
CA ASP A 64 -7.86 -4.33 15.35
C ASP A 64 -6.32 -4.21 15.47
N TYR A 65 -5.74 -3.01 15.38
CA TYR A 65 -4.29 -2.76 15.44
C TYR A 65 -3.92 -1.61 16.39
N PRO A 66 -3.79 -1.88 17.71
CA PRO A 66 -3.67 -0.84 18.74
C PRO A 66 -2.26 -0.23 18.90
N SER A 67 -1.33 -0.39 17.96
CA SER A 67 0.05 0.13 18.12
C SER A 67 0.23 1.54 17.56
N GLU A 68 0.66 2.48 18.41
CA GLU A 68 0.92 3.89 18.03
C GLU A 68 1.98 4.04 16.91
N ASP A 69 2.89 3.07 16.77
CA ASP A 69 3.97 3.10 15.77
C ASP A 69 3.50 2.72 14.35
N SER A 70 2.55 1.78 14.23
CA SER A 70 2.00 1.37 12.94
C SER A 70 1.19 2.49 12.28
N HIS A 71 0.52 3.35 13.05
CA HIS A 71 -0.16 4.53 12.50
C HIS A 71 0.80 5.55 11.88
N SER A 72 2.01 5.70 12.43
CA SER A 72 3.02 6.64 11.92
C SER A 72 3.63 6.13 10.61
N LEU A 73 3.93 4.83 10.52
CA LEU A 73 4.40 4.18 9.30
C LEU A 73 3.31 4.12 8.24
N ARG A 74 2.07 3.78 8.59
CA ARG A 74 0.91 3.85 7.71
C ARG A 74 0.68 5.26 7.16
N SER A 75 0.87 6.29 7.99
CA SER A 75 0.77 7.70 7.57
C SER A 75 1.94 8.12 6.67
N MET A 76 3.14 7.59 6.88
CA MET A 76 4.30 7.82 6.00
C MET A 76 4.10 7.16 4.63
N VAL A 77 3.58 5.93 4.63
CA VAL A 77 3.19 5.13 3.47
C VAL A 77 2.11 5.88 2.69
N ILE A 78 0.98 6.20 3.31
CA ILE A 78 -0.10 7.01 2.71
C ILE A 78 0.43 8.38 2.24
N GLY A 79 1.35 9.00 2.98
CA GLY A 79 2.06 10.22 2.60
C GLY A 79 2.88 10.07 1.31
N LEU A 80 3.56 8.94 1.13
CA LEU A 80 4.24 8.53 -0.11
C LEU A 80 3.22 8.37 -1.25
N PHE A 81 2.04 7.83 -0.97
CA PHE A 81 0.98 7.53 -1.94
C PHE A 81 0.11 8.72 -2.37
N ASN A 82 0.07 9.81 -1.59
CA ASN A 82 -0.73 10.99 -1.92
C ASN A 82 -0.33 11.69 -3.25
N GLY A 83 0.80 11.29 -3.86
CA GLY A 83 1.24 11.73 -5.18
C GLY A 83 0.82 10.82 -6.36
N ILE A 84 0.25 9.63 -6.11
CA ILE A 84 -0.10 8.65 -7.15
C ILE A 84 -1.63 8.60 -7.32
N GLU A 85 -2.15 9.10 -8.44
CA GLU A 85 -3.59 9.00 -8.73
C GLU A 85 -4.00 7.55 -9.07
N GLY A 86 -4.80 6.93 -8.20
CA GLY A 86 -5.48 5.66 -8.47
C GLY A 86 -4.90 4.48 -7.69
N HIS A 87 -5.39 4.28 -6.46
CA HIS A 87 -4.96 3.27 -5.48
C HIS A 87 -5.42 1.84 -5.79
N HIS A 88 -5.50 1.46 -7.06
CA HIS A 88 -5.90 0.12 -7.47
C HIS A 88 -4.75 -0.59 -8.19
N PHE A 89 -4.53 -1.86 -7.85
CA PHE A 89 -3.64 -2.71 -8.61
C PHE A 89 -4.10 -2.74 -10.07
N ARG A 90 -3.21 -2.38 -11.00
CA ARG A 90 -3.50 -2.43 -12.44
C ARG A 90 -3.36 -3.85 -13.00
N SER A 91 -3.02 -4.82 -12.15
CA SER A 91 -2.84 -6.24 -12.42
C SER A 91 -3.97 -7.07 -11.80
N THR A 92 -4.33 -8.20 -12.43
CA THR A 92 -5.30 -9.16 -11.88
C THR A 92 -4.69 -10.15 -10.89
N ALA A 93 -3.38 -10.05 -10.62
CA ALA A 93 -2.66 -10.98 -9.76
C ALA A 93 -3.02 -10.86 -8.27
N HIS A 94 -3.51 -9.70 -7.83
CA HIS A 94 -3.90 -9.46 -6.44
C HIS A 94 -5.43 -9.52 -6.31
N PRO A 95 -5.99 -10.46 -5.53
CA PRO A 95 -7.43 -10.59 -5.32
C PRO A 95 -7.99 -9.38 -4.55
N GLU A 96 -7.15 -8.77 -3.72
CA GLU A 96 -7.43 -7.52 -3.02
C GLU A 96 -7.23 -6.36 -4.00
N ARG A 97 -8.33 -5.72 -4.40
CA ARG A 97 -8.27 -4.59 -5.36
C ARG A 97 -7.72 -3.30 -4.76
N ASP A 98 -7.40 -3.32 -3.46
CA ASP A 98 -6.98 -2.17 -2.69
C ASP A 98 -5.51 -2.34 -2.33
N VAL A 99 -4.66 -1.50 -2.92
CA VAL A 99 -3.20 -1.62 -2.84
C VAL A 99 -2.73 -1.40 -1.41
N ASP A 100 -3.35 -0.44 -0.74
CA ASP A 100 -2.94 0.00 0.58
C ASP A 100 -3.08 -1.15 1.60
N TYR A 101 -4.08 -2.01 1.44
CA TYR A 101 -4.29 -3.18 2.30
C TYR A 101 -3.21 -4.25 2.09
N HIS A 102 -2.94 -4.63 0.84
CA HIS A 102 -1.92 -5.66 0.51
C HIS A 102 -0.52 -5.27 1.02
N LEU A 103 -0.13 -4.01 0.78
CA LEU A 103 1.20 -3.53 1.16
C LEU A 103 1.37 -3.47 2.68
N LEU A 104 0.33 -3.07 3.41
CA LEU A 104 0.35 -3.06 4.88
C LEU A 104 0.30 -4.46 5.47
N GLN A 105 -0.52 -5.35 4.91
CA GLN A 105 -0.57 -6.75 5.34
C GLN A 105 0.81 -7.41 5.21
N THR A 106 1.49 -7.20 4.08
CA THR A 106 2.84 -7.74 3.89
C THR A 106 3.85 -7.13 4.85
N PHE A 107 3.75 -5.83 5.12
CA PHE A 107 4.56 -5.15 6.15
C PHE A 107 4.35 -5.77 7.53
N ASP A 108 3.10 -5.99 7.95
CA ASP A 108 2.76 -6.58 9.24
C ASP A 108 3.28 -8.03 9.33
N LEU A 109 3.11 -8.83 8.28
CA LEU A 109 3.68 -10.19 8.20
C LEU A 109 5.20 -10.20 8.37
N CYS A 110 5.91 -9.23 7.77
CA CYS A 110 7.36 -9.11 7.95
C CYS A 110 7.73 -8.80 9.41
N ILE A 111 6.97 -7.93 10.08
CA ILE A 111 7.18 -7.60 11.49
C ILE A 111 6.86 -8.79 12.39
N GLU A 112 5.82 -9.57 12.09
CA GLU A 112 5.47 -10.77 12.85
C GLU A 112 6.54 -11.86 12.74
N GLU A 113 7.04 -12.13 11.53
CA GLU A 113 8.04 -13.17 11.28
C GLU A 113 9.46 -12.74 11.68
N ARG A 114 9.79 -11.46 11.51
CA ARG A 114 11.11 -10.88 11.79
C ARG A 114 11.00 -9.48 12.47
N PRO A 115 10.64 -9.42 13.77
CA PRO A 115 10.32 -8.15 14.46
C PRO A 115 11.41 -7.08 14.48
N TYR A 116 12.68 -7.48 14.36
CA TYR A 116 13.83 -6.57 14.41
C TYR A 116 14.41 -6.27 13.02
N ASP A 117 13.86 -6.86 11.96
CA ASP A 117 14.33 -6.65 10.60
C ASP A 117 13.50 -5.58 9.89
N THR A 118 13.81 -4.34 10.19
CA THR A 118 13.10 -3.19 9.62
C THR A 118 13.27 -3.11 8.10
N GLU A 119 14.40 -3.56 7.55
CA GLU A 119 14.63 -3.53 6.11
C GLU A 119 13.76 -4.54 5.37
N LEU A 120 13.56 -5.73 5.94
CA LEU A 120 12.61 -6.70 5.39
C LEU A 120 11.18 -6.15 5.41
N ALA A 121 10.77 -5.53 6.51
CA ALA A 121 9.45 -4.91 6.62
C ALA A 121 9.25 -3.80 5.57
N PHE A 122 10.22 -2.90 5.41
CA PHE A 122 10.16 -1.88 4.36
C PHE A 122 10.18 -2.47 2.94
N ALA A 123 10.92 -3.55 2.70
CA ALA A 123 10.88 -4.25 1.42
C ALA A 123 9.47 -4.81 1.16
N GLY A 124 8.84 -5.45 2.15
CA GLY A 124 7.45 -5.93 2.07
C GLY A 124 6.44 -4.84 1.81
N LEU A 125 6.63 -3.67 2.40
CA LEU A 125 5.77 -2.52 2.20
C LEU A 125 5.79 -1.95 0.78
N VAL A 126 6.90 -2.12 0.05
CA VAL A 126 7.08 -1.51 -1.28
C VAL A 126 7.14 -2.54 -2.41
N HIS A 127 7.21 -3.84 -2.11
CA HIS A 127 7.55 -4.86 -3.12
C HIS A 127 6.62 -4.84 -4.34
N ASP A 128 5.32 -4.66 -4.11
CA ASP A 128 4.29 -4.62 -5.16
C ASP A 128 3.84 -3.20 -5.56
N LEU A 129 4.50 -2.17 -5.03
CA LEU A 129 4.19 -0.76 -5.28
C LEU A 129 4.08 -0.45 -6.77
N GLY A 130 5.01 -0.96 -7.57
CA GLY A 130 5.05 -0.69 -9.00
C GLY A 130 3.84 -1.21 -9.79
N PHE A 131 3.06 -2.15 -9.27
CA PHE A 131 1.80 -2.56 -9.90
C PHE A 131 0.72 -1.47 -9.89
N THR A 132 0.86 -0.47 -9.01
CA THR A 132 0.03 0.76 -9.06
C THR A 132 0.43 1.68 -10.21
N ILE A 133 1.71 1.69 -10.55
CA ILE A 133 2.30 2.54 -11.58
C ILE A 133 2.09 1.87 -12.96
N THR A 134 2.65 0.67 -13.14
CA THR A 134 2.61 -0.10 -14.38
C THR A 134 2.62 -1.61 -14.13
N PRO A 135 1.72 -2.38 -14.77
CA PRO A 135 1.75 -3.84 -14.67
C PRO A 135 2.82 -4.50 -15.55
N LYS A 136 3.47 -3.75 -16.47
CA LYS A 136 4.45 -4.33 -17.40
C LYS A 136 5.80 -4.60 -16.75
N GLU A 137 6.27 -3.64 -15.94
CA GLU A 137 7.57 -3.66 -15.29
C GLU A 137 7.44 -3.13 -13.86
N PRO A 138 6.66 -3.81 -13.00
CA PRO A 138 6.34 -3.32 -11.66
C PRO A 138 7.60 -3.15 -10.81
N ILE A 139 8.53 -4.11 -10.81
CA ILE A 139 9.75 -4.00 -10.00
C ILE A 139 10.61 -2.81 -10.39
N ALA A 140 10.79 -2.57 -11.69
CA ALA A 140 11.55 -1.41 -12.17
C ALA A 140 10.88 -0.10 -11.74
N ALA A 141 9.55 -0.04 -11.83
CA ALA A 141 8.77 1.11 -11.37
C ALA A 141 8.85 1.32 -9.85
N THR A 142 8.82 0.24 -9.05
CA THR A 142 9.06 0.32 -7.60
C THR A 142 10.44 0.90 -7.32
N ILE A 143 11.49 0.35 -7.95
CA ILE A 143 12.88 0.78 -7.74
C ILE A 143 13.07 2.25 -8.11
N GLU A 144 12.54 2.67 -9.26
CA GLU A 144 12.59 4.07 -9.71
C GLU A 144 11.86 4.99 -8.73
N PHE A 145 10.68 4.58 -8.25
CA PHE A 145 9.88 5.37 -7.32
C PHE A 145 10.59 5.56 -5.97
N ILE A 146 11.22 4.51 -5.45
CA ILE A 146 11.89 4.55 -4.15
C ILE A 146 13.37 4.98 -4.23
N ALA A 147 13.89 5.31 -5.41
CA ALA A 147 15.30 5.57 -5.65
C ALA A 147 15.89 6.64 -4.71
N GLY A 148 16.99 6.30 -4.03
CA GLY A 148 17.71 7.19 -3.12
C GLY A 148 17.12 7.30 -1.70
N ASN A 149 16.03 6.58 -1.39
CA ASN A 149 15.34 6.66 -0.10
C ASN A 149 15.56 5.43 0.80
N PHE A 150 16.10 4.33 0.27
CA PHE A 150 16.22 3.04 0.98
C PHE A 150 17.64 2.47 0.89
N SER A 151 17.91 1.42 1.68
CA SER A 151 19.22 0.76 1.70
C SER A 151 19.44 -0.16 0.51
N GLU A 152 20.71 -0.50 0.25
CA GLU A 152 21.10 -1.43 -0.82
C GLU A 152 20.41 -2.79 -0.69
N ARG A 153 20.21 -3.29 0.54
CA ARG A 153 19.53 -4.58 0.78
C ARG A 153 18.09 -4.56 0.30
N ILE A 154 17.36 -3.46 0.49
CA ILE A 154 15.97 -3.36 0.01
C ILE A 154 15.94 -3.43 -1.51
N TYR A 155 16.81 -2.70 -2.21
CA TYR A 155 16.89 -2.79 -3.68
C TYR A 155 17.26 -4.20 -4.16
N ASP A 156 18.20 -4.85 -3.46
CA ASP A 156 18.63 -6.20 -3.77
C ASP A 156 17.47 -7.21 -3.62
N LEU A 157 16.70 -7.15 -2.52
CA LEU A 157 15.49 -7.95 -2.31
C LEU A 157 14.49 -7.77 -3.47
N LEU A 158 14.20 -6.53 -3.86
CA LEU A 158 13.30 -6.23 -4.98
C LEU A 158 13.80 -6.81 -6.30
N CYS A 159 15.12 -6.75 -6.55
CA CYS A 159 15.73 -7.31 -7.75
C CYS A 159 15.65 -8.84 -7.79
N GLN A 160 15.63 -9.51 -6.63
CA GLN A 160 15.54 -10.97 -6.54
C GLN A 160 14.11 -11.51 -6.64
N LEU A 161 13.06 -10.69 -6.47
CA LEU A 161 11.65 -11.13 -6.52
C LEU A 161 11.27 -11.96 -7.75
N PRO A 162 11.69 -11.62 -9.00
CA PRO A 162 11.39 -12.46 -10.16
C PRO A 162 11.97 -13.87 -10.04
N ALA A 163 13.19 -13.96 -9.51
CA ALA A 163 13.84 -15.24 -9.28
C ALA A 163 13.13 -16.03 -8.18
N ALA A 164 12.75 -15.37 -7.08
CA ALA A 164 11.98 -15.96 -5.99
C ALA A 164 10.63 -16.52 -6.48
N HIS A 165 9.81 -15.70 -7.17
CA HIS A 165 8.55 -16.17 -7.77
C HIS A 165 8.76 -17.33 -8.75
N SER A 166 9.83 -17.32 -9.54
CA SER A 166 10.12 -18.43 -10.46
C SER A 166 10.45 -19.73 -9.73
N VAL A 167 11.06 -19.64 -8.55
CA VAL A 167 11.36 -20.79 -7.68
C VAL A 167 10.07 -21.31 -7.03
N LEU A 168 9.25 -20.43 -6.46
CA LEU A 168 7.96 -20.78 -5.84
C LEU A 168 7.00 -21.41 -6.85
N ASN A 169 6.90 -20.84 -8.06
CA ASN A 169 6.05 -21.37 -9.13
C ASN A 169 6.66 -22.57 -9.87
N HIS A 170 7.80 -23.10 -9.39
CA HIS A 170 8.52 -24.23 -10.00
C HIS A 170 8.85 -24.05 -11.49
N SER A 171 8.96 -22.80 -11.96
CA SER A 171 9.31 -22.44 -13.33
C SER A 171 10.80 -22.14 -13.52
N ALA A 172 11.55 -22.01 -12.42
CA ALA A 172 13.00 -21.83 -12.43
C ALA A 172 13.73 -23.08 -12.93
N GLY A 173 14.55 -22.92 -13.97
CA GLY A 173 15.48 -23.96 -14.38
C GLY A 173 16.54 -24.24 -13.31
N HIS A 174 17.11 -25.45 -13.29
CA HIS A 174 18.04 -25.92 -12.24
C HIS A 174 19.20 -24.94 -11.95
N ARG A 175 19.79 -24.33 -12.99
CA ARG A 175 20.89 -23.36 -12.82
C ARG A 175 20.42 -22.04 -12.22
N ALA A 176 19.25 -21.56 -12.63
CA ALA A 176 18.68 -20.31 -12.12
C ALA A 176 18.30 -20.46 -10.64
N ARG A 177 17.64 -21.57 -10.30
CA ARG A 177 17.33 -21.92 -8.91
C ARG A 177 18.59 -22.00 -8.04
N ASN A 178 19.62 -22.72 -8.48
CA ASN A 178 20.86 -22.82 -7.71
C ASN A 178 21.55 -21.46 -7.51
N ARG A 179 21.50 -20.58 -8.51
CA ARG A 179 22.04 -19.22 -8.40
C ARG A 179 21.27 -18.41 -7.37
N PHE A 180 19.94 -18.47 -7.41
CA PHE A 180 19.08 -17.78 -6.45
C PHE A 180 19.29 -18.30 -5.02
N MET A 181 19.34 -19.62 -4.83
CA MET A 181 19.58 -20.22 -3.50
C MET A 181 20.98 -19.92 -2.92
N ALA A 182 21.94 -19.54 -3.76
CA ALA A 182 23.27 -19.13 -3.32
C ALA A 182 23.32 -17.64 -2.90
N HIS A 183 22.24 -16.89 -3.09
CA HIS A 183 22.15 -15.48 -2.75
C HIS A 183 21.99 -15.27 -1.24
N SER A 184 22.61 -14.22 -0.69
CA SER A 184 22.70 -13.98 0.76
C SER A 184 21.33 -13.83 1.44
N HIS A 185 20.37 -13.21 0.74
CA HIS A 185 19.02 -12.93 1.24
C HIS A 185 17.94 -13.72 0.50
N HIS A 186 18.24 -14.94 0.06
CA HIS A 186 17.29 -15.74 -0.72
C HIS A 186 16.04 -16.14 0.08
N GLU A 187 16.17 -16.39 1.39
CA GLU A 187 15.04 -16.72 2.27
C GLU A 187 14.09 -15.53 2.39
N ASP A 188 14.62 -14.33 2.62
CA ASP A 188 13.86 -13.08 2.66
C ASP A 188 13.14 -12.81 1.33
N ALA A 189 13.82 -13.01 0.20
CA ALA A 189 13.22 -12.84 -1.12
C ALA A 189 12.12 -13.90 -1.40
N LEU A 190 12.25 -15.13 -0.89
CA LEU A 190 11.20 -16.14 -0.95
C LEU A 190 9.99 -15.76 -0.11
N PHE A 191 10.23 -15.28 1.12
CA PHE A 191 9.19 -14.80 2.01
C PHE A 191 8.37 -13.68 1.37
N LEU A 192 9.03 -12.66 0.81
CA LEU A 192 8.36 -11.55 0.12
C LEU A 192 7.62 -11.98 -1.15
N ALA A 193 8.03 -13.07 -1.80
CA ALA A 193 7.38 -13.56 -3.00
C ALA A 193 6.17 -14.47 -2.73
N GLU A 194 6.00 -14.90 -1.47
CA GLU A 194 4.88 -15.72 -0.99
C GLU A 194 3.77 -14.88 -0.34
N ALA A 195 4.14 -13.75 0.27
CA ALA A 195 3.22 -12.76 0.83
C ALA A 195 2.36 -12.08 -0.25
#